data_AF-A0A0M3I354-F1
#
_entry.id   AF-A0A0M3I354-F1
#
_cell.length_a   1.000
_cell.length_b   1.000
_cell.length_c   1.000
_cell.angle_alpha   90.00
_cell.angle_beta   90.00
_cell.angle_gamma   90.00
#
_symmetry.space_group_name_H-M   'P 1'
#
loop_
_entity.id
_entity.type
_entity.pdbx_description
1 polymer ?
#
loop_
_entity_poly.entity_id
_entity_poly.type
_entity_poly.pdbx_seq_one_letter_code
_entity_poly.pdbx_strand_id
1 'polypeptide(L)'
;MIHILNAYINLVVQDATLVNVVAAVLSRVASRWEEFTLFLFGKLCASSLLLSMEFKKCAEKIVEMSRRDENASEATAAWAARETTLVRLFAAIHASWPSTTSGQCDSSISNTHEDTSAGAPLLWLLTVATLRQHSPFAAALLTGLLTQSGWMLCDVYEKQFKKLLAVIGEKVIVMWENKLTTASLSSVVCSCQRMWVTSLKGSYDRGFFLKNPDI
;
A
#
# COMPACT_ATOMS: atom_id res chain seq x y z
N MET A 1 -10.96 -8.52 -20.15
CA MET A 1 -9.91 -8.13 -19.18
C MET A 1 -10.46 -7.35 -17.98
N ILE A 2 -11.22 -6.26 -18.19
CA ILE A 2 -11.85 -5.48 -17.09
C ILE A 2 -12.64 -6.34 -16.09
N HIS A 3 -13.49 -7.25 -16.57
CA HIS A 3 -14.33 -8.09 -15.70
C HIS A 3 -13.52 -9.06 -14.82
N ILE A 4 -12.42 -9.61 -15.36
CA ILE A 4 -11.54 -10.52 -14.61
C ILE A 4 -10.82 -9.75 -13.50
N LEU A 5 -10.30 -8.57 -13.81
CA LEU A 5 -9.61 -7.75 -12.81
C LEU A 5 -10.57 -7.26 -11.72
N ASN A 6 -11.78 -6.85 -12.09
CA ASN A 6 -12.82 -6.49 -11.11
C ASN A 6 -13.17 -7.68 -10.22
N ALA A 7 -13.23 -8.90 -10.75
CA ALA A 7 -13.50 -10.09 -9.94
C ALA A 7 -12.40 -10.33 -8.90
N TYR A 8 -11.12 -10.26 -9.28
CA TYR A 8 -10.00 -10.39 -8.34
C TYR A 8 -9.94 -9.27 -7.30
N ILE A 9 -10.18 -8.02 -7.71
CA ILE A 9 -10.25 -6.89 -6.78
C ILE A 9 -11.41 -7.06 -5.79
N ASN A 10 -12.59 -7.42 -6.27
CA ASN A 10 -13.74 -7.65 -5.41
C ASN A 10 -13.50 -8.82 -4.45
N LEU A 11 -12.84 -9.88 -4.91
CA LEU A 11 -12.49 -11.03 -4.09
C LEU A 11 -11.60 -10.63 -2.91
N VAL A 12 -10.52 -9.86 -3.13
CA VAL A 12 -9.67 -9.43 -2.01
C VAL A 12 -10.36 -8.43 -1.10
N VAL A 13 -11.24 -7.58 -1.64
CA VAL A 13 -12.01 -6.62 -0.83
C VAL A 13 -13.01 -7.35 0.08
N GLN A 14 -13.54 -8.49 -0.36
CA GLN A 14 -14.40 -9.37 0.44
C GLN A 14 -13.58 -10.19 1.45
N ASP A 15 -12.41 -10.67 1.05
CA ASP A 15 -11.52 -11.47 1.90
C ASP A 15 -10.06 -11.02 1.75
N ALA A 16 -9.61 -10.21 2.71
CA ALA A 16 -8.26 -9.67 2.73
C ALA A 16 -7.17 -10.72 3.00
N THR A 17 -7.53 -11.95 3.41
CA THR A 17 -6.56 -13.04 3.57
C THR A 17 -6.03 -13.53 2.22
N LEU A 18 -6.78 -13.30 1.14
CA LEU A 18 -6.43 -13.72 -0.22
C LEU A 18 -5.46 -12.78 -0.94
N VAL A 19 -5.03 -11.68 -0.30
CA VAL A 19 -4.18 -10.65 -0.92
C VAL A 19 -2.94 -11.24 -1.58
N ASN A 20 -2.18 -12.10 -0.88
CA ASN A 20 -0.92 -12.65 -1.41
C ASN A 20 -1.17 -13.63 -2.58
N VAL A 21 -2.20 -14.47 -2.46
CA VAL A 21 -2.59 -15.43 -3.51
C VAL A 21 -3.01 -14.70 -4.77
N VAL A 22 -3.89 -13.71 -4.64
CA VAL A 22 -4.36 -12.91 -5.78
C VAL A 22 -3.23 -12.08 -6.37
N ALA A 23 -2.34 -11.53 -5.54
CA ALA A 23 -1.16 -10.81 -6.01
C ALA A 23 -0.24 -11.70 -6.85
N ALA A 24 0.03 -12.94 -6.41
CA ALA A 24 0.86 -13.89 -7.14
C ALA A 24 0.25 -14.28 -8.51
N VAL A 25 -1.08 -14.44 -8.57
CA VAL A 25 -1.77 -14.70 -9.85
C VAL A 25 -1.66 -13.49 -10.77
N LEU A 26 -1.97 -12.29 -10.26
CA LEU A 26 -1.95 -11.06 -11.06
C LEU A 26 -0.53 -10.69 -11.51
N SER A 27 0.48 -10.85 -10.66
CA SER A 27 1.88 -10.57 -11.00
C SER A 27 2.39 -11.51 -12.09
N ARG A 28 2.02 -12.79 -12.07
CA ARG A 28 2.38 -13.77 -13.10
C ARG A 28 1.74 -13.49 -14.45
N VAL A 29 0.53 -12.94 -14.48
CA VAL A 29 -0.11 -12.51 -15.73
C VAL A 29 0.54 -11.22 -16.22
N ALA A 30 0.75 -10.26 -15.34
CA ALA A 30 1.39 -8.97 -15.64
C ALA A 30 2.81 -9.14 -16.19
N SER A 31 3.61 -10.05 -15.61
CA SER A 31 4.97 -10.31 -16.07
C SER A 31 5.06 -10.86 -17.50
N ARG A 32 3.94 -11.33 -18.07
CA ARG A 32 3.88 -11.84 -19.44
C ARG A 32 3.38 -10.77 -20.41
N TRP A 33 2.44 -9.92 -19.97
CA TRP A 33 1.68 -9.02 -20.86
C TRP A 33 1.77 -7.57 -20.38
N GLU A 34 2.51 -6.73 -21.11
CA GLU A 34 2.75 -5.32 -20.75
C GLU A 34 1.45 -4.49 -20.73
N GLU A 35 0.57 -4.66 -21.72
CA GLU A 35 -0.73 -3.98 -21.77
C GLU A 35 -1.58 -4.31 -20.53
N PHE A 36 -1.54 -5.56 -20.07
CA PHE A 36 -2.23 -5.97 -18.85
C PHE A 36 -1.60 -5.31 -17.62
N THR A 37 -0.28 -5.16 -17.58
CA THR A 37 0.45 -4.49 -16.50
C THR A 37 0.02 -3.03 -16.34
N LEU A 38 0.04 -2.27 -17.44
CA LEU A 38 -0.40 -0.86 -17.45
C LEU A 38 -1.88 -0.75 -17.03
N PHE A 39 -2.71 -1.64 -17.58
CA PHE A 39 -4.14 -1.67 -17.26
C PHE A 39 -4.40 -2.02 -15.78
N LEU A 40 -3.68 -2.99 -15.22
CA LEU A 40 -3.76 -3.42 -13.82
C LEU A 40 -3.42 -2.26 -12.87
N PHE A 41 -2.29 -1.60 -13.09
CA PHE A 41 -1.85 -0.51 -12.23
C PHE A 41 -2.76 0.71 -12.34
N GLY A 42 -3.14 1.08 -13.57
CA GLY A 42 -4.12 2.15 -13.80
C GLY A 42 -5.44 1.89 -13.07
N LYS A 43 -5.92 0.64 -13.12
CA LYS A 43 -7.15 0.25 -12.43
C LYS A 43 -7.02 0.27 -10.90
N LEU A 44 -5.92 -0.21 -10.33
CA LEU A 44 -5.69 -0.20 -8.88
C LEU A 44 -5.64 1.24 -8.35
N CYS A 45 -4.87 2.11 -9.01
CA CYS A 45 -4.82 3.54 -8.66
C CYS A 45 -6.21 4.20 -8.77
N ALA A 46 -6.93 3.97 -9.88
CA ALA A 46 -8.28 4.51 -10.05
C ALA A 46 -9.31 3.95 -9.03
N SER A 47 -9.03 2.81 -8.41
CA SER A 47 -9.93 2.15 -7.46
C SER A 47 -9.67 2.54 -6.01
N SER A 48 -8.58 3.26 -5.71
CA SER A 48 -8.18 3.67 -4.36
C SER A 48 -7.76 5.14 -4.30
N LEU A 49 -8.43 5.90 -3.43
CA LEU A 49 -8.06 7.29 -3.17
C LEU A 49 -6.73 7.39 -2.42
N LEU A 50 -6.37 6.38 -1.61
CA LEU A 50 -5.06 6.32 -0.95
C LEU A 50 -3.93 6.10 -1.96
N LEU A 51 -4.05 5.12 -2.86
CA LEU A 51 -3.02 4.85 -3.89
C LEU A 51 -2.81 6.05 -4.81
N SER A 52 -3.89 6.76 -5.16
CA SER A 52 -3.82 7.99 -5.94
C SER A 52 -3.40 9.22 -5.14
N MET A 53 -3.11 9.08 -3.83
CA MET A 53 -2.79 10.16 -2.89
C MET A 53 -3.80 11.32 -2.85
N GLU A 54 -5.07 11.05 -3.16
CA GLU A 54 -6.14 12.06 -3.17
C GLU A 54 -6.72 12.27 -1.76
N PHE A 55 -5.87 12.65 -0.79
CA PHE A 55 -6.24 12.73 0.63
C PHE A 55 -7.37 13.73 0.94
N LYS A 56 -7.52 14.79 0.13
CA LYS A 56 -8.65 15.71 0.25
C LYS A 56 -9.98 14.98 -0.05
N LYS A 57 -10.02 14.18 -1.12
CA LYS A 57 -11.18 13.37 -1.47
C LYS A 57 -11.45 12.27 -0.46
N CYS A 58 -10.41 11.73 0.19
CA CYS A 58 -10.57 10.81 1.31
C CYS A 58 -11.38 11.45 2.45
N ALA A 59 -11.06 12.69 2.81
CA ALA A 59 -11.81 13.43 3.84
C ALA A 59 -13.26 13.70 3.40
N GLU A 60 -13.46 14.15 2.16
CA GLU A 60 -14.79 14.37 1.59
C GLU A 60 -15.62 13.08 1.58
N LYS A 61 -15.01 11.94 1.26
CA LYS A 61 -15.67 10.64 1.25
C LYS A 61 -16.12 10.19 2.63
N ILE A 62 -15.26 10.36 3.64
CA ILE A 62 -15.63 10.07 5.04
C ILE A 62 -16.77 10.98 5.49
N VAL A 63 -16.73 12.27 5.16
CA VAL A 63 -17.81 13.21 5.50
C VAL A 63 -19.11 12.82 4.80
N GLU A 64 -19.06 12.47 3.51
CA GLU A 64 -20.21 11.97 2.75
C GLU A 64 -20.85 10.75 3.42
N MET A 65 -20.04 9.75 3.79
CA MET A 65 -20.53 8.54 4.47
C MET A 65 -21.09 8.85 5.85
N SER A 66 -20.46 9.77 6.61
CA SER A 66 -20.92 10.15 7.94
C SER A 66 -22.27 10.85 7.97
N ARG A 67 -22.70 11.43 6.84
CA ARG A 67 -23.97 12.15 6.71
C ARG A 67 -25.15 11.28 6.29
N ARG A 68 -24.89 10.07 5.78
CA ARG A 68 -25.89 9.29 5.04
C ARG A 68 -26.59 8.20 5.86
N ASP A 69 -26.17 7.90 7.08
CA ASP A 69 -26.57 6.62 7.68
C ASP A 69 -26.55 6.57 9.22
N GLU A 70 -27.44 5.76 9.80
CA GLU A 70 -27.35 5.30 11.21
C GLU A 70 -26.10 4.41 11.39
N ASN A 71 -25.66 3.74 10.32
CA ASN A 71 -24.47 2.88 10.29
C ASN A 71 -23.22 3.58 9.76
N ALA A 72 -23.14 4.91 9.88
CA ALA A 72 -22.02 5.74 9.38
C ALA A 72 -20.63 5.24 9.80
N SER A 73 -20.50 4.74 11.03
CA SER A 73 -19.23 4.22 11.54
C SER A 73 -18.81 2.93 10.85
N GLU A 74 -19.76 2.03 10.60
CA GLU A 74 -19.50 0.76 9.91
C GLU A 74 -19.16 1.01 8.44
N ALA A 75 -19.92 1.87 7.76
CA ALA A 75 -19.63 2.25 6.37
C ALA A 75 -18.22 2.87 6.22
N THR A 76 -17.84 3.74 7.16
CA THR A 76 -16.50 4.34 7.17
C THR A 76 -15.41 3.28 7.41
N ALA A 77 -15.63 2.36 8.34
CA ALA A 77 -14.70 1.27 8.63
C ALA A 77 -14.56 0.32 7.43
N ALA A 78 -15.66 -0.06 6.78
CA ALA A 78 -15.65 -0.91 5.59
C ALA A 78 -14.92 -0.25 4.42
N TRP A 79 -15.14 1.05 4.19
CA TRP A 79 -14.39 1.81 3.19
C TRP A 79 -12.90 1.89 3.52
N ALA A 80 -12.54 2.17 4.79
CA ALA A 80 -11.14 2.20 5.22
C ALA A 80 -10.45 0.84 5.04
N ALA A 81 -11.13 -0.26 5.42
CA ALA A 81 -10.63 -1.61 5.22
C ALA A 81 -10.43 -1.95 3.74
N ARG A 82 -11.37 -1.54 2.88
CA ARG A 82 -11.25 -1.66 1.43
C ARG A 82 -10.01 -0.92 0.90
N GLU A 83 -9.82 0.35 1.27
CA GLU A 83 -8.66 1.13 0.84
C GLU A 83 -7.33 0.50 1.29
N THR A 84 -7.23 0.09 2.56
CA THR A 84 -6.04 -0.61 3.06
C THR A 84 -5.77 -1.91 2.31
N THR A 85 -6.82 -2.66 1.98
CA THR A 85 -6.69 -3.92 1.22
C THR A 85 -6.17 -3.69 -0.20
N LEU A 86 -6.64 -2.64 -0.87
CA LEU A 86 -6.14 -2.27 -2.21
C LEU A 86 -4.67 -1.84 -2.17
N VAL A 87 -4.27 -1.08 -1.16
CA VAL A 87 -2.87 -0.70 -0.95
C VAL A 87 -2.00 -1.95 -0.74
N ARG A 88 -2.45 -2.89 0.09
CA ARG A 88 -1.74 -4.15 0.32
C ARG A 88 -1.68 -5.00 -0.95
N LEU A 89 -2.76 -5.11 -1.72
CA LEU A 89 -2.74 -5.82 -3.00
C LEU A 89 -1.72 -5.20 -3.97
N PHE A 90 -1.70 -3.87 -4.09
CA PHE A 90 -0.73 -3.16 -4.92
C PHE A 90 0.71 -3.48 -4.48
N ALA A 91 0.99 -3.35 -3.18
CA ALA A 91 2.32 -3.66 -2.63
C ALA A 91 2.73 -5.11 -2.85
N ALA A 92 1.79 -6.05 -2.67
CA ALA A 92 2.03 -7.48 -2.87
C ALA A 92 2.36 -7.81 -4.32
N ILE A 93 1.62 -7.26 -5.29
CA ILE A 93 1.89 -7.49 -6.73
C ILE A 93 3.31 -7.05 -7.10
N HIS A 94 3.74 -5.91 -6.58
CA HIS A 94 5.08 -5.38 -6.85
C HIS A 94 6.19 -6.10 -6.06
N ALA A 95 5.91 -6.58 -4.84
CA ALA A 95 6.86 -7.37 -4.06
C ALA A 95 7.05 -8.78 -4.64
N SER A 96 5.99 -9.36 -5.21
CA SER A 96 6.00 -10.67 -5.89
C SER A 96 6.39 -10.56 -7.37
N TRP A 97 6.89 -9.41 -7.82
CA TRP A 97 7.35 -9.26 -9.19
C TRP A 97 8.60 -10.10 -9.41
N PRO A 98 8.67 -10.94 -10.46
CA PRO A 98 9.85 -11.76 -10.69
C PRO A 98 11.10 -10.88 -10.78
N SER A 99 12.04 -11.06 -9.86
CA SER A 99 13.42 -10.64 -10.08
C SER A 99 13.94 -11.53 -11.20
N THR A 100 14.33 -10.94 -12.33
CA THR A 100 14.91 -11.66 -13.48
C THR A 100 16.33 -12.14 -13.16
N THR A 101 16.54 -12.71 -11.98
CA THR A 101 17.85 -13.13 -11.48
C THR A 101 17.73 -14.61 -11.08
N SER A 102 18.10 -15.44 -12.06
CA SER A 102 18.41 -16.88 -12.00
C SER A 102 17.27 -17.90 -12.16
N GLY A 103 17.35 -18.68 -13.25
CA GLY A 103 17.05 -20.12 -13.18
C GLY A 103 16.06 -20.73 -14.16
N GLN A 104 16.15 -20.47 -15.47
CA GLN A 104 15.80 -21.51 -16.46
C GLN A 104 16.70 -21.39 -17.69
N CYS A 105 17.47 -22.46 -17.93
CA CYS A 105 18.17 -22.73 -19.16
C CYS A 105 17.20 -22.63 -20.33
N ASP A 106 17.36 -21.62 -21.18
CA ASP A 106 17.51 -21.86 -22.60
C ASP A 106 18.36 -20.73 -23.20
N SER A 107 19.24 -21.18 -24.09
CA SER A 107 20.38 -20.48 -24.66
C SER A 107 20.05 -19.17 -25.38
N SER A 108 21.03 -18.26 -25.32
CA SER A 108 21.30 -17.15 -26.25
C SER A 108 20.25 -16.04 -26.35
N ILE A 109 20.50 -14.92 -25.67
CA ILE A 109 20.89 -13.63 -26.26
C ILE A 109 21.37 -12.74 -25.12
N SER A 110 22.66 -12.43 -25.12
CA SER A 110 23.23 -11.34 -24.34
C SER A 110 22.68 -10.03 -24.89
N ASN A 111 21.94 -9.28 -24.07
CA ASN A 111 21.95 -7.82 -24.10
C ASN A 111 21.82 -7.34 -22.66
N THR A 112 22.83 -6.58 -22.24
CA THR A 112 22.89 -5.79 -21.02
C THR A 112 21.64 -4.91 -20.90
N HIS A 113 20.65 -5.35 -20.14
CA HIS A 113 19.73 -4.48 -19.44
C HIS A 113 20.00 -4.66 -17.95
N GLU A 114 20.28 -3.56 -17.25
CA GLU A 114 20.22 -3.50 -15.79
C GLU A 114 18.76 -3.73 -15.38
N ASP A 115 18.33 -4.99 -15.39
CA ASP A 115 16.97 -5.41 -15.01
C ASP A 115 16.83 -5.38 -13.49
N THR A 116 16.77 -4.15 -12.97
CA THR A 116 16.34 -3.89 -11.60
C THR A 116 14.89 -4.31 -11.52
N SER A 117 14.54 -5.24 -10.63
CA SER A 117 13.15 -5.64 -10.38
C SER A 117 12.26 -4.39 -10.27
N ALA A 118 11.38 -4.11 -11.24
CA ALA A 118 10.66 -2.84 -11.31
C ALA A 118 9.82 -2.53 -10.05
N GLY A 119 9.48 -3.55 -9.27
CA GLY A 119 8.72 -3.43 -8.03
C GLY A 119 9.44 -2.67 -6.90
N ALA A 120 10.69 -3.03 -6.56
CA ALA A 120 11.37 -2.44 -5.40
C ALA A 120 11.59 -0.93 -5.53
N PRO A 121 12.11 -0.41 -6.67
CA PRO A 121 12.28 1.02 -6.90
C PRO A 121 10.96 1.79 -6.84
N LEU A 122 9.87 1.23 -7.39
CA LEU A 122 8.56 1.87 -7.35
C LEU A 122 7.99 1.92 -5.92
N LEU A 123 8.08 0.82 -5.18
CA LEU A 123 7.63 0.74 -3.79
C LEU A 123 8.45 1.67 -2.89
N TRP A 124 9.77 1.77 -3.13
CA TRP A 124 10.63 2.73 -2.46
C TRP A 124 10.21 4.18 -2.76
N LEU A 125 10.03 4.52 -4.04
CA LEU A 125 9.61 5.86 -4.46
C LEU A 125 8.27 6.24 -3.83
N LEU A 126 7.29 5.32 -3.87
CA LEU A 126 5.96 5.54 -3.31
C LEU A 126 6.01 5.69 -1.78
N THR A 127 6.83 4.90 -1.10
CA THR A 127 7.07 5.02 0.35
C THR A 127 7.64 6.40 0.68
N VAL A 128 8.71 6.81 0.00
CA VAL A 128 9.33 8.13 0.22
C VAL A 128 8.37 9.27 -0.10
N ALA A 129 7.62 9.18 -1.20
CA ALA A 129 6.61 10.17 -1.56
C ALA A 129 5.50 10.27 -0.50
N THR A 130 5.13 9.14 0.11
CA THR A 130 4.14 9.07 1.21
C THR A 130 4.67 9.72 2.49
N LEU A 131 5.95 9.53 2.83
CA LEU A 131 6.57 10.15 4.01
C LEU A 131 6.61 11.68 3.94
N ARG A 132 6.64 12.25 2.74
CA ARG A 132 6.62 13.70 2.52
C ARG A 132 5.24 14.33 2.67
N GLN A 133 4.20 13.51 2.84
CA GLN A 133 2.83 14.00 2.91
C GLN A 133 2.52 14.57 4.30
N HIS A 134 1.94 15.77 4.31
CA HIS A 134 1.51 16.41 5.56
C HIS A 134 0.18 15.85 6.09
N SER A 135 -0.53 15.04 5.32
CA SER A 135 -1.85 14.53 5.68
C SER A 135 -1.74 13.23 6.48
N PRO A 136 -2.35 13.10 7.67
CA PRO A 136 -2.36 11.85 8.42
C PRO A 136 -3.02 10.67 7.69
N PHE A 137 -3.80 10.92 6.62
CA PHE A 137 -4.28 9.86 5.71
C PHE A 137 -3.12 9.04 5.12
N ALA A 138 -1.95 9.66 4.93
CA ALA A 138 -0.76 8.99 4.43
C ALA A 138 -0.27 7.87 5.37
N ALA A 139 -0.65 7.87 6.65
CA ALA A 139 -0.34 6.79 7.57
C ALA A 139 -0.95 5.45 7.12
N ALA A 140 -2.16 5.47 6.56
CA ALA A 140 -2.83 4.27 6.05
C ALA A 140 -2.10 3.69 4.84
N LEU A 141 -1.72 4.56 3.90
CA LEU A 141 -0.93 4.19 2.73
C LEU A 141 0.43 3.63 3.16
N LEU A 142 1.16 4.34 4.01
CA LEU A 142 2.47 3.92 4.49
C LEU A 142 2.41 2.58 5.23
N THR A 143 1.42 2.39 6.10
CA THR A 143 1.21 1.13 6.82
C THR A 143 0.96 -0.01 5.84
N GLY A 144 0.04 0.16 4.89
CA GLY A 144 -0.29 -0.88 3.92
C GLY A 144 0.90 -1.26 3.03
N LEU A 145 1.69 -0.27 2.58
CA LEU A 145 2.90 -0.51 1.80
C LEU A 145 3.92 -1.30 2.64
N LEU A 146 4.30 -0.79 3.81
CA LEU A 146 5.41 -1.36 4.58
C LEU A 146 5.06 -2.68 5.26
N THR A 147 3.82 -2.91 5.67
CA THR A 147 3.40 -4.21 6.21
C THR A 147 3.46 -5.32 5.15
N GLN A 148 3.28 -4.96 3.88
CA GLN A 148 3.25 -5.93 2.80
C GLN A 148 4.62 -6.13 2.14
N SER A 149 5.40 -5.05 1.97
CA SER A 149 6.64 -5.08 1.18
C SER A 149 7.87 -4.55 1.94
N GLY A 150 7.74 -4.21 3.22
CA GLY A 150 8.85 -3.64 4.00
C GLY A 150 10.03 -4.60 4.14
N TRP A 151 9.78 -5.91 4.25
CA TRP A 151 10.82 -6.94 4.33
C TRP A 151 11.69 -6.94 3.07
N MET A 152 11.05 -6.83 1.90
CA MET A 152 11.72 -6.79 0.59
C MET A 152 12.51 -5.49 0.43
N LEU A 153 11.95 -4.35 0.84
CA LEU A 153 12.69 -3.08 0.84
C LEU A 153 13.88 -3.11 1.82
N CYS A 154 13.76 -3.81 2.94
CA CYS A 154 14.86 -4.02 3.88
C CYS A 154 15.99 -4.84 3.26
N ASP A 155 15.65 -5.87 2.49
CA ASP A 155 16.62 -6.72 1.80
C ASP A 155 17.36 -5.95 0.70
N VAL A 156 16.63 -5.18 -0.12
CA VAL A 156 17.21 -4.43 -1.26
C VAL A 156 18.00 -3.19 -0.81
N TYR A 157 17.51 -2.42 0.17
CA TYR A 157 18.06 -1.11 0.52
C TYR A 157 18.81 -1.07 1.87
N GLU A 158 18.77 -2.17 2.63
CA GLU A 158 19.51 -2.40 3.87
C GLU A 158 19.61 -1.15 4.79
N LYS A 159 20.79 -0.51 4.82
CA LYS A 159 21.10 0.66 5.65
C LYS A 159 20.17 1.84 5.37
N GLN A 160 19.75 2.05 4.12
CA GLN A 160 18.85 3.14 3.78
C GLN A 160 17.43 2.87 4.29
N PHE A 161 16.98 1.61 4.23
CA PHE A 161 15.70 1.23 4.82
C PHE A 161 15.70 1.40 6.34
N LYS A 162 16.79 1.03 7.03
CA LYS A 162 16.94 1.27 8.49
C LYS A 162 16.86 2.76 8.84
N LYS A 163 17.50 3.63 8.05
CA LYS A 163 17.38 5.10 8.22
C LYS A 163 15.95 5.58 8.01
N LEU A 164 15.26 5.04 7.00
CA LEU A 164 13.87 5.35 6.73
C LEU A 164 12.96 4.95 7.90
N LEU A 165 13.17 3.78 8.49
CA LEU A 165 12.45 3.35 9.69
C LEU A 165 12.71 4.27 10.88
N ALA A 166 13.95 4.71 11.10
CA ALA A 166 14.26 5.70 12.15
C ALA A 166 13.50 7.01 11.93
N VAL A 167 13.49 7.53 10.69
CA VAL A 167 12.70 8.73 10.34
C VAL A 167 11.21 8.55 10.59
N ILE A 168 10.66 7.36 10.30
CA ILE A 168 9.25 7.05 10.59
C ILE A 168 8.96 7.16 12.09
N GLY A 169 9.73 6.45 12.90
CA GLY A 169 9.55 6.39 14.36
C GLY A 169 9.77 7.74 15.05
N GLU A 170 10.87 8.41 14.72
CA GLU A 170 11.31 9.62 15.43
C GLU A 170 10.60 10.89 14.97
N LYS A 171 10.18 10.96 13.70
CA LYS A 171 9.70 12.21 13.09
C LYS A 171 8.30 12.10 12.54
N VAL A 172 8.03 11.12 11.68
CA VAL A 172 6.78 11.10 10.88
C VAL A 172 5.57 10.76 11.76
N ILE A 173 5.66 9.73 12.60
CA ILE A 173 4.57 9.38 13.52
C ILE A 173 4.26 10.56 14.45
N VAL A 174 5.29 11.13 15.07
CA VAL A 174 5.16 12.30 15.97
C VAL A 174 4.54 13.50 15.27
N MET A 175 4.96 13.80 14.03
CA MET A 175 4.41 14.90 13.24
C MET A 175 2.90 14.70 12.98
N TRP A 176 2.47 13.50 12.59
CA TRP A 176 1.06 13.24 12.34
C TRP A 176 0.23 13.18 13.62
N GLU A 177 0.76 12.63 14.71
CA GLU A 177 0.12 12.68 16.04
C GLU A 177 -0.11 14.14 16.48
N ASN A 178 0.91 15.01 16.38
CA ASN A 178 0.80 16.42 16.73
C ASN A 178 -0.21 17.19 15.85
N LYS A 179 -0.34 16.80 14.58
CA LYS A 179 -1.35 17.38 13.70
C LYS A 179 -2.77 16.98 14.09
N LEU A 180 -2.95 15.78 14.64
CA LEU A 180 -4.24 15.27 15.09
C LEU A 180 -4.63 15.74 16.49
N THR A 181 -3.68 16.19 17.31
CA THR A 181 -3.95 16.86 18.59
C THR A 181 -4.31 18.33 18.41
N THR A 182 -3.74 19.00 17.40
CA THR A 182 -4.05 20.40 17.07
C THR A 182 -5.32 20.58 16.23
N ALA A 183 -5.75 19.53 15.53
CA ALA A 183 -7.03 19.52 14.81
C ALA A 183 -8.23 19.36 15.75
N SER A 184 -9.34 20.03 15.43
CA SER A 184 -10.61 19.90 16.17
C SER A 184 -10.99 18.43 16.40
N LEU A 185 -11.13 18.07 17.68
CA LEU A 185 -11.37 16.71 18.19
C LEU A 185 -12.67 16.05 17.71
N SER A 186 -13.59 16.80 17.09
CA SER A 186 -14.98 16.36 16.87
C SER A 186 -15.31 15.84 15.48
N SER A 187 -14.36 15.75 14.55
CA SER A 187 -14.65 15.26 13.19
C SER A 187 -14.41 13.75 13.06
N VAL A 188 -15.38 13.03 12.46
CA VAL A 188 -15.26 11.59 12.10
C VAL A 188 -13.99 11.33 11.28
N VAL A 189 -13.57 12.32 10.47
CA VAL A 189 -12.31 12.33 9.73
C VAL A 189 -11.10 12.21 10.66
N CYS A 190 -11.04 13.03 11.71
CA CYS A 190 -9.94 12.96 12.68
C CYS A 190 -9.90 11.61 13.41
N SER A 191 -11.05 11.03 13.75
CA SER A 191 -11.10 9.69 14.37
C SER A 191 -10.53 8.60 13.45
N CYS A 192 -10.89 8.62 12.16
CA CYS A 192 -10.34 7.69 11.17
C CYS A 192 -8.82 7.87 10.98
N GLN A 193 -8.36 9.12 10.87
CA GLN A 193 -6.94 9.43 10.78
C GLN A 193 -6.14 8.98 12.01
N ARG A 194 -6.68 9.16 13.23
CA ARG A 194 -6.06 8.67 14.47
C ARG A 194 -5.92 7.16 14.44
N MET A 195 -6.97 6.43 14.05
CA MET A 195 -6.91 4.97 13.92
C MET A 195 -5.75 4.53 13.02
N TRP A 196 -5.56 5.17 11.87
CA TRP A 196 -4.45 4.83 10.97
C TRP A 196 -3.07 5.21 11.48
N VAL A 197 -2.93 6.36 12.13
CA VAL A 197 -1.64 6.73 12.78
C VAL A 197 -1.32 5.75 13.91
N THR A 198 -2.31 5.35 14.71
CA THR A 198 -2.14 4.31 15.74
C THR A 198 -1.78 2.96 15.11
N SER A 199 -2.40 2.59 13.99
CA SER A 199 -2.06 1.36 13.27
C SER A 199 -0.63 1.37 12.73
N LEU A 200 -0.17 2.50 12.20
CA LEU A 200 1.21 2.69 11.74
C LEU A 200 2.19 2.49 12.90
N LYS A 201 1.96 3.19 14.01
CA LYS A 201 2.77 3.10 15.22
C LYS A 201 2.81 1.67 15.76
N GLY A 202 1.66 1.03 15.91
CA GLY A 202 1.59 -0.36 16.35
C GLY A 202 2.28 -1.34 15.40
N SER A 203 2.33 -1.06 14.09
CA SER A 203 3.06 -1.90 13.13
C SER A 203 4.58 -1.67 13.21
N TYR A 204 4.98 -0.42 13.42
CA TYR A 204 6.38 -0.02 13.66
C TYR A 204 6.94 -0.66 14.94
N ASP A 205 6.26 -0.47 16.08
CA ASP A 205 6.71 -0.94 17.39
C ASP A 205 6.85 -2.47 17.46
N ARG A 206 5.97 -3.18 16.75
CA ARG A 206 5.98 -4.66 16.67
C ARG A 206 6.92 -5.21 15.59
N GLY A 207 7.63 -4.34 14.86
CA GLY A 207 8.55 -4.74 13.80
C GLY A 207 7.86 -5.44 12.62
N PHE A 208 6.57 -5.19 12.38
CA PHE A 208 5.82 -5.88 11.32
C PHE A 208 6.34 -5.57 9.92
N PHE A 209 6.99 -4.42 9.72
CA PHE A 209 7.58 -4.08 8.42
C PHE A 209 8.77 -4.96 8.03
N LEU A 210 9.31 -5.76 8.95
CA LEU A 210 10.44 -6.66 8.68
C LEU A 210 9.99 -8.11 8.47
N LYS A 211 8.69 -8.39 8.61
CA LYS A 211 8.15 -9.75 8.44
C LYS A 211 7.72 -9.95 6.99
N ASN A 212 8.10 -11.10 6.42
CA ASN A 212 7.54 -11.54 5.16
C ASN A 212 6.14 -12.13 5.43
N PRO A 213 5.06 -11.60 4.84
CA PRO A 213 3.71 -12.11 5.09
C PRO A 213 3.45 -13.52 4.54
N ASP A 214 4.36 -14.10 3.75
CA ASP A 214 4.29 -15.47 3.24
C ASP A 214 5.01 -16.51 4.13
N ILE A 215 5.66 -16.09 5.24
CA ILE A 215 6.38 -16.93 6.21
C ILE A 215 5.84 -16.65 7.63
#